data_AF-A0A8J3G9M2-F1
#
_entry.id   AF-A0A8J3G9M2-F1
#
_cell.length_a   1.000
_cell.length_b   1.000
_cell.length_c   1.000
_cell.angle_alpha   90.00
_cell.angle_beta   90.00
_cell.angle_gamma   90.00
#
_symmetry.space_group_name_H-M   'P 1'
#
loop_
_entity.id
_entity.type
_entity.pdbx_description
1 polymer ?
#
loop_
_entity_poly.entity_id
_entity_poly.type
_entity_poly.pdbx_seq_one_letter_code
_entity_poly.pdbx_strand_id
1 'polypeptide(L)'
;MNPRYVQDVSVEKGEIEVNGVKYPAKVSIETKADYRPNFISLNDFKEKHVDIKEKSILFQIDDEIVLDDYDNYMIDENYILKTIVEKVKNKRLNFTLIKLLTRSEKNLQDSKRIMIRGQEGLAIDYTL
;
A
#
# COMPACT_ATOMS: atom_id res chain seq x y z
N MET A 1 4.80 4.98 -3.52
CA MET A 1 5.59 4.99 -4.78
C MET A 1 6.86 4.18 -4.59
N ASN A 2 7.36 3.49 -5.62
CA ASN A 2 8.65 2.80 -5.56
C ASN A 2 9.82 3.79 -5.75
N PRO A 3 10.77 3.91 -4.80
CA PRO A 3 11.92 4.81 -4.94
C PRO A 3 12.79 4.54 -6.17
N ARG A 4 12.79 3.31 -6.72
CA ARG A 4 13.58 2.96 -7.92
C ARG A 4 13.16 3.71 -9.18
N TYR A 5 11.95 4.27 -9.22
CA TYR A 5 11.44 5.06 -10.34
C TYR A 5 11.58 6.57 -10.13
N VAL A 6 12.18 7.01 -9.03
CA VAL A 6 12.55 8.41 -8.84
C VAL A 6 13.77 8.70 -9.72
N GLN A 7 13.65 9.75 -10.53
CA GLN A 7 14.71 10.28 -11.38
C GLN A 7 15.45 11.41 -10.66
N ASP A 8 14.71 12.32 -10.03
CA ASP A 8 15.26 13.43 -9.27
C ASP A 8 14.36 13.82 -8.09
N VAL A 9 14.97 14.42 -7.07
CA VAL A 9 14.26 15.04 -5.95
C VAL A 9 14.87 16.40 -5.71
N SER A 10 14.06 17.44 -5.83
CA SER A 10 14.48 18.82 -5.60
C SER A 10 13.63 19.48 -4.53
N VAL A 11 14.24 20.44 -3.83
CA VAL A 11 13.59 21.23 -2.77
C VAL A 11 13.66 22.69 -3.15
N GLU A 12 12.49 23.31 -3.30
CA GLU A 12 12.34 24.72 -3.59
C GLU A 12 11.90 25.43 -2.30
N LYS A 13 12.77 26.26 -1.74
CA LYS A 13 12.45 27.07 -0.56
C LYS A 13 11.65 28.29 -0.97
N GLY A 14 10.59 28.59 -0.25
CA GLY A 14 9.67 29.66 -0.54
C GLY A 14 8.28 29.31 -0.03
N GLU A 15 7.53 30.33 0.43
CA GLU A 15 6.16 30.13 0.87
C GLU A 15 5.30 29.66 -0.31
N ILE A 16 4.68 28.50 -0.17
CA ILE A 16 3.68 27.98 -1.09
C ILE A 16 2.35 27.84 -0.35
N GLU A 17 1.23 28.06 -1.04
CA GLU A 17 -0.10 27.87 -0.50
C GLU A 17 -0.80 26.72 -1.23
N VAL A 18 -1.26 25.73 -0.48
CA VAL A 18 -2.03 24.58 -1.00
C VAL A 18 -3.29 24.48 -0.16
N ASN A 19 -4.46 24.56 -0.80
CA ASN A 19 -5.77 24.50 -0.13
C ASN A 19 -5.91 25.48 1.05
N GLY A 20 -5.34 26.70 0.94
CA GLY A 20 -5.38 27.71 2.00
C GLY A 20 -4.37 27.51 3.13
N VAL A 21 -3.54 26.45 3.08
CA VAL A 21 -2.49 26.18 4.05
C VAL A 21 -1.13 26.59 3.47
N LYS A 22 -0.38 27.36 4.25
CA LYS A 22 0.95 27.85 3.87
C LYS A 22 2.05 26.88 4.31
N TYR A 23 2.96 26.56 3.40
CA TYR A 23 4.14 25.73 3.65
C TYR A 23 5.41 26.49 3.30
N PRO A 24 6.50 26.33 4.06
CA PRO A 24 7.73 27.11 3.89
C PRO A 24 8.62 26.66 2.72
N ALA A 25 8.32 25.50 2.14
CA ALA A 25 9.06 24.92 1.04
C ALA A 25 8.18 23.89 0.30
N LYS A 26 8.60 23.58 -0.92
CA LYS A 26 8.05 22.52 -1.77
C LYS A 26 9.11 21.46 -2.03
N VAL A 27 8.70 20.19 -1.99
CA VAL A 27 9.50 19.07 -2.50
C VAL A 27 8.90 18.62 -3.82
N SER A 28 9.71 18.64 -4.88
CA SER A 28 9.34 18.16 -6.21
C SER A 28 10.02 16.82 -6.44
N ILE A 29 9.26 15.79 -6.82
CA ILE A 29 9.79 14.47 -7.17
C ILE A 29 9.54 14.23 -8.65
N GLU A 30 10.61 14.06 -9.41
CA GLU A 30 10.56 13.70 -10.82
C GLU A 30 10.69 12.18 -10.95
N THR A 31 9.80 11.56 -11.73
CA THR A 31 9.86 10.13 -12.01
C THR A 31 10.57 9.86 -13.34
N LYS A 32 11.09 8.64 -13.51
CA LYS A 32 11.60 8.16 -14.79
C LYS A 32 10.48 8.21 -15.84
N ALA A 33 10.86 8.47 -17.09
CA ALA A 33 9.92 8.72 -18.18
C ALA A 33 8.93 7.56 -18.47
N ASP A 34 9.32 6.33 -18.14
CA ASP A 34 8.53 5.11 -18.28
C ASP A 34 7.62 4.82 -17.08
N TYR A 35 7.69 5.63 -16.02
CA TYR A 35 6.89 5.46 -14.81
C TYR A 35 5.92 6.62 -14.61
N ARG A 36 4.63 6.30 -14.65
CA ARG A 36 3.55 7.22 -14.33
C ARG A 36 2.86 6.74 -13.06
N PRO A 37 3.06 7.38 -11.90
CA PRO A 37 2.38 6.99 -10.68
C PRO A 37 0.87 7.22 -10.82
N ASN A 38 0.08 6.34 -10.20
CA ASN A 38 -1.36 6.52 -10.10
C ASN A 38 -1.72 6.67 -8.63
N PHE A 39 -1.69 7.91 -8.16
CA PHE A 39 -1.91 8.22 -6.74
C PHE A 39 -3.39 8.20 -6.37
N ILE A 40 -3.70 7.56 -5.25
CA ILE A 40 -5.04 7.49 -4.65
C ILE A 40 -4.90 7.53 -3.12
N SER A 41 -5.87 8.10 -2.41
CA SER A 41 -5.91 8.01 -0.95
C SER A 41 -6.22 6.58 -0.50
N LEU A 42 -5.89 6.21 0.73
CA LEU A 42 -6.28 4.91 1.28
C LEU A 42 -7.80 4.76 1.36
N ASN A 43 -8.51 5.85 1.70
CA ASN A 43 -9.97 5.80 1.78
C ASN A 43 -10.61 5.58 0.40
N ASP A 44 -10.19 6.32 -0.61
CA ASP A 44 -10.64 6.14 -2.00
C ASP A 44 -10.25 4.76 -2.55
N PHE A 45 -9.05 4.25 -2.19
CA PHE A 45 -8.63 2.90 -2.57
C PHE A 45 -9.59 1.85 -2.03
N LYS A 46 -9.98 1.94 -0.76
CA LYS A 46 -10.98 1.03 -0.15
C LYS A 46 -12.31 1.13 -0.89
N GLU A 47 -12.80 2.33 -1.16
CA GLU A 47 -14.07 2.52 -1.86
C GLU A 47 -14.06 1.94 -3.27
N LYS A 48 -12.93 2.09 -3.97
CA LYS A 48 -12.75 1.59 -5.34
C LYS A 48 -12.57 0.07 -5.42
N HIS A 49 -11.87 -0.54 -4.47
CA HIS A 49 -11.37 -1.92 -4.63
C HIS A 49 -11.90 -2.94 -3.63
N VAL A 50 -12.44 -2.51 -2.49
CA VAL A 50 -12.68 -3.42 -1.36
C VAL A 50 -14.16 -3.66 -1.08
N ASP A 51 -15.09 -2.83 -1.56
CA ASP A 51 -16.57 -2.96 -1.39
C ASP A 51 -16.99 -3.35 0.06
N ILE A 52 -16.51 -2.58 1.04
CA ILE A 52 -16.84 -2.78 2.46
C ILE A 52 -17.47 -1.50 3.01
N LYS A 53 -18.66 -1.66 3.61
CA LYS A 53 -19.42 -0.57 4.28
C LYS A 53 -19.13 -0.47 5.79
N GLU A 54 -18.22 -1.29 6.30
CA GLU A 54 -17.86 -1.34 7.72
C GLU A 54 -17.05 -0.09 8.10
N LYS A 55 -17.29 0.44 9.31
CA LYS A 55 -16.64 1.67 9.78
C LYS A 55 -15.28 1.45 10.47
N SER A 56 -15.09 0.29 11.09
CA SER A 56 -13.86 -0.03 11.85
C SER A 56 -12.88 -0.75 10.93
N ILE A 57 -12.03 0.04 10.27
CA ILE A 57 -11.03 -0.45 9.32
C ILE A 57 -9.65 -0.04 9.80
N LEU A 58 -8.68 -0.94 9.62
CA LEU A 58 -7.26 -0.68 9.83
C LEU A 58 -6.51 -1.01 8.55
N PHE A 59 -5.64 -0.10 8.09
CA PHE A 59 -4.73 -0.39 6.99
C PHE A 59 -3.37 -0.86 7.48
N GLN A 60 -2.82 -1.82 6.75
CA GLN A 60 -1.43 -2.25 6.87
C GLN A 60 -0.79 -2.19 5.48
N ILE A 61 0.37 -1.57 5.36
CA ILE A 61 1.17 -1.58 4.13
C ILE A 61 2.42 -2.41 4.42
N ASP A 62 2.59 -3.50 3.69
CA ASP A 62 3.58 -4.53 3.97
C ASP A 62 3.49 -5.02 5.43
N ASP A 63 4.51 -4.73 6.26
CA ASP A 63 4.57 -5.14 7.66
C ASP A 63 4.21 -3.99 8.64
N GLU A 64 3.79 -2.82 8.12
CA GLU A 64 3.56 -1.60 8.91
C GLU A 64 2.08 -1.20 8.98
N ILE A 65 1.59 -0.91 10.18
CA ILE A 65 0.24 -0.39 10.40
C ILE A 65 0.21 1.12 10.12
N VAL A 66 -0.77 1.57 9.33
CA VAL A 66 -0.96 3.00 9.05
C VAL A 66 -1.81 3.62 10.15
N LEU A 67 -1.20 4.56 10.89
CA LEU A 67 -1.85 5.32 11.97
C LEU A 67 -2.23 6.76 11.58
N ASP A 68 -1.94 7.16 10.34
CA ASP A 68 -2.25 8.47 9.77
C ASP A 68 -3.70 8.57 9.26
N ASP A 69 -4.09 9.79 8.87
CA ASP A 69 -5.37 10.09 8.22
C ASP A 69 -5.46 9.46 6.82
N TYR A 70 -6.41 8.53 6.64
CA TYR A 70 -6.59 7.75 5.42
C TYR A 70 -7.12 8.57 4.23
N ASP A 71 -7.73 9.73 4.46
CA ASP A 71 -8.17 10.62 3.39
C ASP A 71 -6.99 11.36 2.74
N ASN A 72 -5.92 11.60 3.51
CA ASN A 72 -4.74 12.32 3.05
C ASN A 72 -3.52 11.41 2.81
N TYR A 73 -3.59 10.14 3.21
CA TYR A 73 -2.50 9.18 2.99
C TYR A 73 -2.52 8.64 1.55
N MET A 74 -1.64 9.18 0.71
CA MET A 74 -1.57 8.81 -0.70
C MET A 74 -0.70 7.57 -0.94
N ILE A 75 -1.24 6.60 -1.66
CA ILE A 75 -0.52 5.43 -2.17
C ILE A 75 -0.50 5.46 -3.70
N ASP A 76 0.45 4.75 -4.28
CA ASP A 76 0.51 4.56 -5.73
C ASP A 76 -0.07 3.21 -6.09
N GLU A 77 -1.23 3.20 -6.74
CA GLU A 77 -1.95 1.96 -7.12
C GLU A 77 -1.06 1.04 -7.97
N ASN A 78 -0.23 1.61 -8.84
CA ASN A 78 0.64 0.84 -9.73
C ASN A 78 1.70 0.05 -8.95
N TYR A 79 1.99 0.47 -7.72
CA TYR A 79 2.96 -0.18 -6.84
C TYR A 79 2.33 -1.20 -5.88
N ILE A 80 1.01 -1.41 -5.92
CA ILE A 80 0.37 -2.48 -5.14
C ILE A 80 0.50 -3.81 -5.89
N LEU A 81 0.98 -4.83 -5.18
CA LEU A 81 1.08 -6.21 -5.66
C LEU A 81 -0.19 -6.99 -5.36
N LYS A 82 -0.70 -6.88 -4.13
CA LYS A 82 -1.85 -7.64 -3.65
C LYS A 82 -2.56 -6.93 -2.52
N THR A 83 -3.89 -6.99 -2.52
CA THR A 83 -4.74 -6.60 -1.40
C THR A 83 -5.25 -7.85 -0.69
N ILE A 84 -5.19 -7.87 0.63
CA ILE A 84 -5.72 -8.93 1.49
C ILE A 84 -6.66 -8.29 2.50
N VAL A 85 -7.88 -8.82 2.60
CA VAL A 85 -8.89 -8.32 3.53
C VAL A 85 -9.16 -9.40 4.57
N GLU A 86 -8.96 -9.07 5.84
CA GLU A 86 -9.16 -9.98 6.97
C GLU A 86 -10.12 -9.37 7.99
N LYS A 87 -11.17 -10.10 8.36
CA LYS A 87 -12.05 -9.68 9.46
C LYS A 87 -11.49 -10.19 10.78
N VAL A 88 -11.18 -9.27 11.68
CA VAL A 88 -10.68 -9.58 13.02
C VAL A 88 -11.83 -9.38 14.01
N LYS A 89 -12.39 -10.49 14.51
CA LYS A 89 -13.48 -10.47 15.48
C LYS A 89 -13.21 -11.40 16.65
N ASN A 90 -13.16 -10.83 17.86
CA ASN A 90 -13.11 -11.56 19.13
C ASN A 90 -13.90 -10.80 20.21
N LYS A 91 -13.85 -11.25 21.46
CA LYS A 91 -14.61 -10.63 22.58
C LYS A 91 -14.24 -9.16 22.84
N ARG A 92 -13.08 -8.69 22.40
CA ARG A 92 -12.53 -7.34 22.65
C ARG A 92 -12.39 -6.49 21.39
N LEU A 93 -12.19 -7.11 20.23
CA LEU A 93 -11.86 -6.43 18.97
C LEU A 93 -12.84 -6.84 17.88
N ASN A 94 -13.29 -5.88 17.08
CA ASN A 94 -14.11 -6.11 15.90
C ASN A 94 -13.77 -5.06 14.84
N PHE A 95 -12.90 -5.42 13.90
CA PHE A 95 -12.48 -4.53 12.81
C PHE A 95 -12.07 -5.34 11.57
N THR A 96 -11.98 -4.66 10.44
CA THR A 96 -11.46 -5.22 9.20
C THR A 96 -10.05 -4.69 8.94
N LEU A 97 -9.11 -5.61 8.76
CA LEU A 97 -7.73 -5.33 8.41
C LEU A 97 -7.56 -5.43 6.90
N ILE A 98 -7.22 -4.33 6.25
CA ILE A 98 -6.88 -4.27 4.82
C ILE A 98 -5.36 -4.21 4.72
N LYS A 99 -4.75 -5.30 4.27
CA LYS A 99 -3.31 -5.40 4.04
C LYS A 99 -3.00 -5.16 2.58
N LEU A 100 -2.12 -4.20 2.31
CA LEU A 100 -1.60 -3.87 0.99
C LEU A 100 -0.17 -4.35 0.91
N LEU A 101 0.09 -5.38 0.12
CA LEU A 101 1.45 -5.80 -0.22
C LEU A 101 1.92 -4.98 -1.40
N THR A 102 3.05 -4.31 -1.26
CA THR A 102 3.67 -3.53 -2.34
C THR A 102 4.45 -4.43 -3.30
N ARG A 103 4.79 -3.94 -4.49
CA ARG A 103 5.68 -4.63 -5.46
C ARG A 103 7.16 -4.51 -5.07
N SER A 104 7.45 -4.62 -3.78
CA SER A 104 8.82 -4.70 -3.27
C SER A 104 9.48 -6.00 -3.74
N GLU A 105 10.82 -6.01 -3.79
CA GLU A 105 11.59 -7.21 -4.15
C GLU A 105 11.24 -8.40 -3.25
N LYS A 106 11.14 -8.15 -1.93
CA LYS A 106 10.74 -9.14 -0.92
C LYS A 106 9.40 -9.78 -1.27
N ASN A 107 8.37 -8.96 -1.48
CA ASN A 107 7.02 -9.46 -1.76
C ASN A 107 6.92 -10.17 -3.12
N LEU A 108 7.65 -9.71 -4.13
CA LEU A 108 7.74 -10.39 -5.43
C LEU A 108 8.41 -11.76 -5.32
N GLN A 109 9.41 -11.91 -4.46
CA GLN A 109 10.03 -13.21 -4.20
C GLN A 109 9.12 -14.12 -3.38
N ASP A 110 8.50 -13.60 -2.32
CA ASP A 110 7.60 -14.38 -1.45
C ASP A 110 6.34 -14.84 -2.21
N SER A 111 5.80 -14.03 -3.12
CA SER A 111 4.66 -14.41 -3.96
C SER A 111 4.94 -15.56 -4.93
N LYS A 112 6.21 -15.78 -5.32
CA LYS A 112 6.62 -16.89 -6.18
C LYS A 112 6.78 -18.21 -5.42
N ARG A 113 6.83 -18.17 -4.09
CA ARG A 113 6.93 -19.37 -3.26
C ARG A 113 5.57 -20.07 -3.26
N ILE A 114 5.49 -21.24 -3.90
CA ILE A 114 4.31 -22.11 -3.82
C ILE A 114 4.25 -22.66 -2.39
N MET A 115 3.30 -22.17 -1.59
CA MET A 115 2.99 -22.79 -0.30
C MET A 115 1.96 -23.90 -0.53
N ILE A 116 2.41 -25.15 -0.56
CA ILE A 116 1.53 -26.32 -0.44
C ILE A 116 1.04 -26.38 1.00
N ARG A 117 -0.18 -25.94 1.26
CA ARG A 117 -0.85 -26.10 2.56
C ARG A 117 -1.46 -27.49 2.59
N GLY A 118 -0.80 -28.45 3.23
CA GLY A 118 -1.39 -29.75 3.52
C GLY A 118 -2.56 -29.58 4.50
N GLN A 119 -3.79 -29.93 4.09
CA GLN A 119 -4.66 -30.64 5.02
C GLN A 119 -4.00 -32.01 5.18
N GLU A 120 -3.41 -32.28 6.34
CA GLU A 120 -2.72 -33.55 6.70
C GLU A 120 -2.40 -34.48 5.50
N GLY A 121 -1.23 -34.32 4.88
CA GLY A 121 -0.80 -35.23 3.81
C GLY A 121 0.30 -34.66 2.92
N LEU A 122 1.54 -35.11 3.20
CA LEU A 122 2.75 -35.16 2.37
C LEU A 122 2.80 -34.29 1.09
N ALA A 123 3.70 -33.30 1.09
CA ALA A 123 4.23 -32.70 -0.13
C ALA A 123 5.40 -33.55 -0.65
N ILE A 124 5.28 -34.06 -1.88
CA ILE A 124 6.41 -34.56 -2.69
C ILE A 124 6.71 -33.52 -3.76
N ASP A 125 7.97 -33.12 -3.82
CA ASP A 125 8.52 -32.14 -4.74
C ASP A 125 8.90 -32.85 -6.05
N TYR A 126 8.51 -32.29 -7.19
CA TYR A 126 9.07 -32.65 -8.49
C TYR A 126 9.52 -31.38 -9.20
N THR A 127 10.83 -31.26 -9.36
CA THR A 127 11.44 -30.36 -10.34
C THR A 127 11.54 -31.10 -11.67
N LEU A 128 11.05 -30.50 -12.75
CA LEU A 128 11.45 -30.77 -14.13
C LEU A 128 12.03 -29.48 -14.72
#